data_AF-A0AAW1THP9-F1
#
_entry.id   AF-A0AAW1THP9-F1
#
_cell.length_a   1.000
_cell.length_b   1.000
_cell.length_c   1.000
_cell.angle_alpha   90.00
_cell.angle_beta   90.00
_cell.angle_gamma   90.00
#
_symmetry.space_group_name_H-M   'P 1'
#
loop_
_entity.id
_entity.type
_entity.pdbx_description
1 polymer ?
#
loop_
_entity_poly.entity_id
_entity_poly.type
_entity_poly.pdbx_seq_one_letter_code
_entity_poly.pdbx_strand_id
1 'polypeptide(L)'
;MQRDLDNCCKIGNIRAKYQKNSRNGNASWLSRSSDPIMNGAPFENVQESAKQKVFAEKMFQMIPIVLAHECSCVVAEGKRLVATCFSCTSRLPLIPKSNGDELFEKCLTVLCRQAETRLPQFSAAGFFTIDYSMLASMAGCLTANMIIILQFVQSNRNRA
;
A
#
# COMPACT_ATOMS: atom_id res chain seq x y z
N MET A 1 26.17 -13.36 -20.87
CA MET A 1 25.72 -12.01 -20.49
C MET A 1 24.61 -11.44 -21.39
N GLN A 2 24.14 -12.15 -22.43
CA GLN A 2 22.97 -11.76 -23.23
C GLN A 2 21.62 -12.17 -22.58
N ARG A 3 21.65 -13.13 -21.64
CA ARG A 3 20.45 -13.75 -21.05
C ARG A 3 19.74 -12.90 -20.00
N ASP A 4 20.40 -11.91 -19.40
CA ASP A 4 19.79 -11.07 -18.37
C ASP A 4 18.96 -9.90 -18.94
N LEU A 5 19.30 -9.43 -20.14
CA LEU A 5 18.53 -8.40 -20.86
C LEU A 5 17.17 -8.93 -21.36
N ASP A 6 17.08 -10.21 -21.73
CA ASP A 6 15.81 -10.85 -22.12
C ASP A 6 14.82 -11.03 -20.96
N ASN A 7 15.30 -11.08 -19.72
CA ASN A 7 14.43 -11.24 -18.55
C ASN A 7 13.74 -9.93 -18.14
N CYS A 8 14.39 -8.76 -18.33
CA CYS A 8 13.75 -7.47 -18.07
C CYS A 8 12.61 -7.18 -19.05
N CYS A 9 12.68 -7.65 -20.30
CA CYS A 9 11.63 -7.45 -21.29
C CYS A 9 10.39 -8.35 -21.06
N LYS A 10 10.54 -9.50 -20.38
CA LYS A 10 9.42 -10.41 -20.07
C LYS A 10 8.51 -9.90 -18.95
N ILE A 11 8.99 -9.03 -18.05
CA ILE A 11 8.20 -8.49 -16.94
C ILE A 11 7.08 -7.54 -17.45
N GLY A 12 7.27 -6.92 -18.63
CA GLY A 12 6.22 -6.15 -19.31
C GLY A 12 5.00 -6.95 -19.76
N ASN A 13 5.12 -8.28 -19.89
CA ASN A 13 4.06 -9.15 -20.42
C ASN A 13 3.10 -9.68 -19.33
N ILE A 14 3.45 -9.54 -18.04
CA ILE A 14 2.58 -9.96 -16.93
C ILE A 14 1.47 -8.92 -16.69
N ARG A 15 1.72 -7.64 -17.01
CA ARG A 15 0.73 -6.55 -16.84
C ARG A 15 -0.45 -6.65 -17.82
N ALA A 16 -0.26 -7.27 -18.99
CA ALA A 16 -1.33 -7.47 -19.97
C ALA A 16 -2.34 -8.57 -19.58
N LYS A 17 -1.99 -9.50 -18.68
CA LYS A 17 -2.90 -10.56 -18.24
C LYS A 17 -3.88 -10.13 -17.15
N TYR A 18 -3.54 -9.15 -16.31
CA TYR A 18 -4.44 -8.68 -15.24
C TYR A 18 -5.51 -7.69 -15.70
N GLN A 19 -5.31 -6.98 -16.81
CA GLN A 19 -6.29 -5.99 -17.27
C GLN A 19 -7.45 -6.60 -18.07
N LYS A 20 -7.32 -7.85 -18.55
CA LYS A 20 -8.37 -8.50 -19.36
C LYS A 20 -9.46 -9.20 -18.53
N ASN A 21 -9.26 -9.37 -17.21
CA ASN A 21 -10.22 -10.06 -16.34
C ASN A 21 -11.19 -9.13 -15.59
N SER A 22 -11.11 -7.80 -15.80
CA SER A 22 -11.94 -6.79 -15.11
C SER A 22 -13.08 -6.22 -15.97
N ARG A 23 -13.54 -6.94 -17.01
CA ARG A 23 -14.64 -6.48 -17.90
C ARG A 23 -15.87 -7.38 -17.94
N ASN A 24 -15.95 -8.47 -17.17
CA ASN A 24 -17.08 -9.40 -17.19
C ASN A 24 -17.83 -9.52 -15.84
N GLY A 25 -17.84 -8.47 -15.03
CA GLY A 25 -18.67 -8.38 -13.84
C GLY A 25 -20.02 -7.73 -14.15
N ASN A 26 -20.98 -8.53 -14.63
CA ASN A 26 -22.37 -8.10 -14.73
C ASN A 26 -22.91 -7.82 -13.32
N ALA A 27 -23.08 -6.54 -12.99
CA ALA A 27 -23.73 -6.10 -11.76
C ALA A 27 -25.26 -6.15 -11.96
N SER A 28 -25.87 -7.27 -11.61
CA SER A 28 -27.33 -7.42 -11.49
C SER A 28 -27.71 -7.81 -10.06
N TRP A 29 -27.66 -6.86 -9.13
CA TRP A 29 -28.21 -7.04 -7.78
C TRP A 29 -28.85 -5.74 -7.27
N LEU A 30 -29.91 -5.31 -7.95
CA LEU A 30 -30.87 -4.36 -7.41
C LEU A 30 -32.26 -4.88 -7.78
N SER A 31 -32.85 -5.69 -6.90
CA SER A 31 -34.30 -5.82 -6.65
C SER A 31 -34.59 -7.06 -5.79
N ARG A 32 -34.81 -6.85 -4.50
CA ARG A 32 -35.69 -7.70 -3.66
C ARG A 32 -36.04 -6.88 -2.42
N SER A 33 -37.23 -6.27 -2.43
CA SER A 33 -38.48 -6.87 -1.94
C SER A 33 -38.62 -6.57 -0.47
N SER A 34 -39.31 -5.46 -0.21
CA SER A 34 -40.03 -5.19 1.03
C SER A 34 -40.97 -6.36 1.32
N ASP A 35 -40.91 -6.91 2.53
CA ASP A 35 -42.07 -7.39 3.30
C ASP A 35 -41.61 -7.78 4.72
N PRO A 36 -42.21 -7.25 5.80
CA PRO A 36 -41.96 -7.67 7.16
C PRO A 36 -42.97 -8.76 7.57
N ILE A 37 -42.52 -10.01 7.70
CA ILE A 37 -43.27 -11.05 8.42
C ILE A 37 -42.63 -11.22 9.79
N MET A 38 -43.31 -10.65 10.79
CA MET A 38 -43.09 -10.90 12.22
C MET A 38 -43.44 -12.36 12.52
N ASN A 39 -42.42 -13.21 12.67
CA ASN A 39 -42.56 -14.48 13.37
C ASN A 39 -41.47 -14.55 14.44
N GLY A 40 -41.89 -14.58 15.70
CA GLY A 40 -41.04 -14.71 16.85
C GLY A 40 -40.24 -16.01 16.79
N ALA A 41 -38.92 -15.87 16.75
CA ALA A 41 -37.98 -16.97 16.95
C ALA A 41 -37.05 -16.62 18.13
N PRO A 42 -36.62 -17.64 18.90
CA PRO A 42 -36.09 -17.44 20.24
C PRO A 42 -34.58 -17.15 20.22
N PHE A 43 -34.19 -16.09 20.92
CA PHE A 43 -33.07 -15.95 21.87
C PHE A 43 -31.77 -16.81 21.77
N GLU A 44 -31.33 -17.27 20.60
CA GLU A 44 -30.05 -17.99 20.44
C GLU A 44 -28.96 -17.27 19.61
N ASN A 45 -29.19 -16.03 19.16
CA ASN A 45 -28.26 -15.31 18.25
C ASN A 45 -27.38 -14.22 18.89
N VAL A 46 -27.39 -14.04 20.22
CA VAL A 46 -26.61 -12.97 20.88
C VAL A 46 -25.11 -13.26 20.88
N GLN A 47 -24.71 -14.54 20.91
CA GLN A 47 -23.30 -14.94 21.04
C GLN A 47 -22.52 -14.84 19.71
N GLU A 48 -23.21 -14.98 18.57
CA GLU A 48 -22.58 -14.86 17.24
C GLU A 48 -22.31 -13.39 16.86
N SER A 49 -23.20 -12.48 17.27
CA SER A 49 -23.03 -11.04 17.08
C SER A 49 -21.78 -10.48 17.79
N ALA A 50 -21.41 -11.04 18.94
CA ALA A 50 -20.22 -10.60 19.68
C ALA A 50 -18.91 -10.97 18.97
N LYS A 51 -18.82 -12.17 18.37
CA LYS A 51 -17.63 -12.60 17.63
C LYS A 51 -17.39 -11.74 16.37
N GLN A 52 -18.46 -11.32 15.72
CA GLN A 52 -18.38 -10.52 14.50
C GLN A 52 -17.87 -9.09 14.77
N LYS A 53 -18.21 -8.50 15.92
CA LYS A 53 -17.69 -7.18 16.35
C LYS A 53 -16.19 -7.21 16.62
N VAL A 54 -15.71 -8.22 17.35
CA VAL A 54 -14.27 -8.36 17.67
C VAL A 54 -13.44 -8.55 16.39
N PHE A 55 -13.96 -9.29 15.42
CA PHE A 55 -13.27 -9.48 14.14
C PHE A 55 -13.15 -8.18 13.33
N ALA A 56 -14.20 -7.37 13.30
CA ALA A 56 -14.19 -6.07 12.62
C ALA A 56 -13.18 -5.09 13.24
N GLU A 57 -13.09 -5.03 14.58
CA GLU A 57 -12.11 -4.18 15.27
C GLU A 57 -10.67 -4.59 14.96
N LYS A 58 -10.38 -5.91 14.94
CA LYS A 58 -9.06 -6.42 14.59
C LYS A 58 -8.70 -6.17 13.12
N MET A 59 -9.67 -6.28 12.21
CA MET A 59 -9.44 -5.92 10.81
C MET A 59 -9.08 -4.45 10.65
N PHE A 60 -9.77 -3.54 11.35
CA PHE A 60 -9.49 -2.11 11.28
C PHE A 60 -8.08 -1.77 11.76
N GLN A 61 -7.56 -2.50 12.75
CA GLN A 61 -6.18 -2.33 13.23
C GLN A 61 -5.12 -2.84 12.24
N MET A 62 -5.42 -3.85 11.43
CA MET A 62 -4.45 -4.41 10.46
C MET A 62 -4.33 -3.59 9.17
N ILE A 63 -5.41 -2.95 8.72
CA ILE A 63 -5.44 -2.15 7.49
C ILE A 63 -4.28 -1.13 7.40
N PRO A 64 -4.01 -0.26 8.40
CA PRO A 64 -2.94 0.72 8.29
C PRO A 64 -1.54 0.09 8.23
N ILE A 65 -1.35 -1.07 8.88
CA ILE A 65 -0.08 -1.81 8.85
C ILE A 65 0.17 -2.36 7.45
N VAL A 66 -0.84 -3.01 6.86
CA VAL A 66 -0.75 -3.54 5.50
C VAL A 66 -0.53 -2.41 4.51
N LEU A 67 -1.26 -1.30 4.64
CA LEU A 67 -1.08 -0.12 3.78
C LEU A 67 0.34 0.44 3.87
N ALA A 68 0.85 0.65 5.08
CA ALA A 68 2.21 1.16 5.31
C ALA A 68 3.28 0.19 4.76
N HIS A 69 3.06 -1.12 4.89
CA HIS A 69 3.93 -2.15 4.33
C HIS A 69 3.97 -2.08 2.80
N GLU A 70 2.82 -2.11 2.14
CA GLU A 70 2.75 -2.06 0.68
C GLU A 70 3.33 -0.75 0.13
N CYS A 71 3.01 0.39 0.76
CA CYS A 71 3.62 1.67 0.41
C CYS A 71 5.14 1.61 0.52
N SER A 72 5.66 1.06 1.62
CA SER A 72 7.11 0.94 1.82
C SER A 72 7.77 0.02 0.79
N CYS A 73 7.12 -1.09 0.43
CA CYS A 73 7.59 -2.01 -0.62
C CYS A 73 7.66 -1.31 -1.98
N VAL A 74 6.63 -0.55 -2.36
CA VAL A 74 6.62 0.18 -3.64
C VAL A 74 7.70 1.26 -3.67
N VAL A 75 7.92 1.98 -2.56
CA VAL A 75 8.99 2.98 -2.48
C VAL A 75 10.37 2.33 -2.58
N ALA A 76 10.58 1.19 -1.91
CA ALA A 76 11.84 0.44 -1.98
C ALA A 76 12.11 -0.09 -3.40
N GLU A 77 11.08 -0.61 -4.07
CA GLU A 77 11.21 -1.11 -5.43
C GLU A 77 11.43 0.03 -6.43
N GLY A 78 10.78 1.18 -6.22
CA GLY A 78 11.06 2.41 -6.95
C GLY A 78 12.54 2.77 -6.88
N LYS A 79 13.11 2.83 -5.67
CA LYS A 79 14.55 3.10 -5.45
C LYS A 79 15.46 2.11 -6.17
N ARG A 80 15.12 0.81 -6.16
CA ARG A 80 15.89 -0.23 -6.87
C ARG A 80 15.85 -0.03 -8.38
N LEU A 81 14.71 0.34 -8.94
CA LEU A 81 14.57 0.62 -10.36
C LEU A 81 15.44 1.81 -10.78
N VAL A 82 15.49 2.88 -9.97
CA VAL A 82 16.39 4.03 -10.21
C VAL A 82 17.86 3.60 -10.21
N ALA A 83 18.28 2.84 -9.19
CA ALA A 83 19.66 2.36 -9.08
C ALA A 83 20.05 1.46 -10.26
N THR A 84 19.12 0.62 -10.72
CA THR A 84 19.30 -0.24 -11.90
C THR A 84 19.43 0.60 -13.16
N CYS A 85 18.58 1.62 -13.33
CA CYS A 85 18.63 2.56 -14.44
C CYS A 85 20.00 3.25 -14.53
N PHE A 86 20.52 3.72 -13.39
CA PHE A 86 21.85 4.33 -13.29
C PHE A 86 22.99 3.32 -13.56
N SER A 87 22.83 2.08 -13.13
CA SER A 87 23.77 1.00 -13.44
C SER A 87 23.78 0.66 -14.94
N CYS A 88 22.67 0.85 -15.64
CA CYS A 88 22.61 0.71 -17.09
C CYS A 88 23.28 1.89 -17.80
N THR A 89 23.00 3.13 -17.39
CA THR A 89 23.63 4.33 -18.00
C THR A 89 25.16 4.30 -17.91
N SER A 90 25.71 3.89 -16.77
CA SER A 90 27.16 3.75 -16.59
C SER A 90 27.82 2.70 -17.49
N ARG A 91 27.04 1.80 -18.10
CA ARG A 91 27.53 0.76 -19.02
C ARG A 91 27.37 1.13 -20.50
N LEU A 92 26.73 2.25 -20.81
CA LEU A 92 26.62 2.70 -22.19
C LEU A 92 27.95 3.26 -22.69
N PRO A 93 28.31 3.01 -23.97
CA PRO A 93 29.50 3.59 -24.57
C PRO A 93 29.34 5.11 -24.65
N LEU A 94 30.34 5.85 -24.18
CA LEU A 94 30.41 7.33 -24.18
C LEU A 94 30.30 7.98 -25.58
N ILE A 95 30.39 7.18 -26.64
CA ILE A 95 30.32 7.65 -28.03
C ILE A 95 29.17 6.88 -28.70
N PRO A 96 28.00 7.52 -28.91
CA PRO A 96 26.89 6.89 -29.62
C PRO A 96 27.31 6.61 -31.07
N LYS A 97 27.09 5.37 -31.53
CA LYS A 97 27.45 4.95 -32.90
C LYS A 97 26.28 5.06 -33.87
N SER A 98 25.06 5.11 -33.35
CA SER A 98 23.81 5.17 -34.10
C SER A 98 22.90 6.24 -33.52
N ASN A 99 22.07 6.87 -34.38
CA ASN A 99 21.04 7.82 -33.96
C ASN A 99 20.07 7.21 -32.92
N GLY A 100 19.90 5.88 -32.92
CA GLY A 100 19.12 5.17 -31.92
C GLY A 100 19.73 5.21 -30.52
N ASP A 101 21.07 5.17 -30.42
CA ASP A 101 21.79 5.20 -29.15
C ASP A 101 21.67 6.58 -28.49
N GLU A 102 21.72 7.65 -29.28
CA GLU A 102 21.57 9.03 -28.79
C GLU A 102 20.17 9.28 -28.20
N LEU A 103 19.12 8.79 -28.86
CA LEU A 103 17.75 8.88 -28.35
C LEU A 103 17.58 8.07 -27.06
N PHE A 104 18.20 6.89 -27.00
CA PHE A 104 18.14 6.03 -25.83
C PHE A 104 18.86 6.66 -24.62
N GLU A 105 20.04 7.26 -24.83
CA GLU A 105 20.78 7.99 -23.81
C GLU A 105 20.00 9.21 -23.29
N LYS A 106 19.40 10.00 -24.19
CA LYS A 106 18.51 11.12 -23.82
C LYS A 106 17.32 10.64 -22.99
N CYS A 107 16.68 9.55 -23.39
CA CYS A 107 15.55 8.97 -22.66
C CYS A 107 15.96 8.51 -21.26
N LEU A 108 17.07 7.78 -21.14
CA LEU A 108 17.65 7.32 -19.88
C LEU A 108 18.02 8.49 -18.96
N THR A 109 18.62 9.55 -19.51
CA THR A 109 18.99 10.74 -18.74
C THR A 109 17.76 11.44 -18.17
N VAL A 110 16.70 11.58 -18.97
CA VAL A 110 15.42 12.16 -18.50
C VAL A 110 14.80 11.26 -17.42
N LEU A 111 14.80 9.95 -17.60
CA LEU A 111 14.29 9.00 -16.61
C LEU A 111 15.09 9.04 -15.31
N CYS A 112 16.42 9.07 -15.37
CA CYS A 112 17.29 9.20 -14.20
C CYS A 112 17.02 10.52 -13.46
N ARG A 113 16.90 11.64 -14.20
CA ARG A 113 16.60 12.95 -13.60
C ARG A 113 15.21 13.00 -12.97
N GLN A 114 14.21 12.40 -13.61
CA GLN A 114 12.87 12.27 -13.02
C GLN A 114 12.88 11.38 -11.79
N ALA A 115 13.63 10.28 -11.84
CA ALA A 115 13.79 9.35 -10.73
C ALA A 115 14.49 9.97 -9.51
N GLU A 116 15.51 10.80 -9.74
CA GLU A 116 16.23 11.52 -8.69
C GLU A 116 15.35 12.60 -8.04
N THR A 117 14.58 13.32 -8.86
CA THR A 117 13.72 14.43 -8.38
C THR A 117 12.37 13.97 -7.84
N ARG A 118 11.88 12.79 -8.23
CA ARG A 118 10.56 12.28 -7.88
C ARG A 118 10.63 10.84 -7.39
N LEU A 119 11.39 10.63 -6.31
CA LEU A 119 11.23 9.41 -5.54
C LEU A 119 9.76 9.26 -5.15
N PRO A 120 9.12 8.13 -5.47
CA PRO A 120 7.73 7.92 -5.08
C PRO A 120 7.67 8.02 -3.57
N GLN A 121 6.84 8.95 -3.07
CA GLN A 121 6.48 9.06 -1.68
C GLN A 121 4.98 9.05 -1.62
N PHE A 122 4.43 8.11 -0.84
CA PHE A 122 3.00 8.10 -0.57
C PHE A 122 2.75 9.09 0.56
N SER A 123 1.94 10.10 0.28
CA SER A 123 1.48 11.05 1.29
C SER A 123 -0.03 11.05 1.33
N ALA A 124 -0.58 11.07 2.53
CA ALA A 124 -2.00 11.30 2.72
C ALA A 124 -2.28 12.80 2.69
N ALA A 125 -2.87 13.26 1.58
CA ALA A 125 -3.26 14.66 1.38
C ALA A 125 -2.13 15.70 1.58
N GLY A 126 -0.86 15.30 1.49
CA GLY A 126 0.29 16.19 1.66
C GLY A 126 0.69 16.47 3.11
N PHE A 127 -0.04 15.94 4.10
CA PHE A 127 0.22 16.24 5.52
C PHE A 127 1.29 15.34 6.14
N PHE A 128 1.23 14.04 5.83
CA PHE A 128 2.15 13.05 6.37
C PHE A 128 2.52 12.03 5.30
N THR A 129 3.77 11.58 5.35
CA THR A 129 4.25 10.44 4.57
C THR A 129 3.78 9.14 5.21
N ILE A 130 3.24 8.24 4.39
CA ILE A 130 2.78 6.91 4.82
C ILE A 130 4.00 5.99 4.84
N ASP A 131 4.66 5.93 5.98
CA ASP A 131 5.80 5.05 6.23
C ASP A 131 5.73 4.42 7.64
N TYR A 132 6.70 3.57 7.96
CA TYR A 132 6.79 2.95 9.29
C TYR A 132 7.01 3.97 10.42
N SER A 133 7.56 5.15 10.11
CA SER A 133 7.77 6.19 11.12
C SER A 133 6.45 6.81 11.56
N MET A 134 5.52 7.03 10.62
CA MET A 134 4.14 7.43 10.91
C MET A 134 3.43 6.39 11.78
N LEU A 135 3.54 5.10 11.44
CA LEU A 135 2.92 4.03 12.21
C LEU A 135 3.49 3.98 13.64
N ALA A 136 4.81 4.11 13.79
CA ALA A 136 5.47 4.18 15.10
C ALA A 136 5.02 5.41 15.89
N SER A 137 4.86 6.57 15.25
CA SER A 137 4.34 7.78 15.89
C SER A 137 2.91 7.59 16.38
N MET A 138 2.03 6.99 15.58
CA MET A 138 0.65 6.72 15.98
C MET A 138 0.60 5.75 17.17
N ALA A 139 1.39 4.67 17.11
CA ALA A 139 1.52 3.74 18.22
C ALA A 139 2.04 4.43 19.49
N GLY A 140 3.06 5.28 19.37
CA GLY A 140 3.60 6.08 20.46
C GLY A 140 2.56 7.01 21.08
N CYS A 141 1.79 7.73 20.28
CA CYS A 141 0.70 8.59 20.76
C CYS A 141 -0.39 7.78 21.50
N LEU A 142 -0.76 6.60 20.98
CA LEU A 142 -1.72 5.72 21.65
C LEU A 142 -1.18 5.22 23.00
N THR A 143 0.07 4.77 23.04
CA THR A 143 0.71 4.32 24.28
C THR A 143 0.82 5.44 25.30
N ALA A 144 1.22 6.65 24.88
CA ALA A 144 1.30 7.82 25.75
C ALA A 144 -0.07 8.16 26.35
N ASN A 145 -1.14 8.17 25.53
CA ASN A 145 -2.50 8.39 26.01
C ASN A 145 -2.93 7.33 27.03
N MET A 146 -2.61 6.05 26.79
CA MET A 146 -2.91 4.98 27.74
C MET A 146 -2.18 5.16 29.08
N ILE A 147 -0.91 5.57 29.07
CA ILE A 147 -0.14 5.84 30.29
C ILE A 147 -0.79 6.96 31.09
N ILE A 148 -1.17 8.06 30.44
CA ILE A 148 -1.83 9.21 31.10
C ILE A 148 -3.14 8.77 31.75
N ILE A 149 -3.97 8.03 31.02
CA ILE A 149 -5.26 7.53 31.54
C ILE A 149 -5.04 6.61 32.74
N LEU A 150 -4.06 5.70 32.66
CA LEU A 150 -3.74 4.78 33.76
C LEU A 150 -3.30 5.53 35.03
N GLN A 151 -2.49 6.58 34.88
CA GLN A 151 -2.08 7.42 36.01
C GLN A 151 -3.29 8.10 36.67
N PHE A 152 -4.23 8.63 35.87
CA PHE A 152 -5.45 9.24 36.39
C PHE A 152 -6.34 8.23 37.15
N VAL A 153 -6.50 7.03 36.61
CA VAL A 153 -7.30 5.96 37.26
C VAL A 153 -6.68 5.55 38.60
N GLN A 154 -5.35 5.37 38.64
CA GLN A 154 -4.64 5.02 39.88
C GLN A 154 -4.72 6.15 40.92
N SER A 155 -4.53 7.40 40.50
CA SER A 155 -4.65 8.58 41.38
C SER A 155 -6.03 8.69 42.00
N ASN A 156 -7.10 8.45 41.23
CA ASN A 156 -8.46 8.48 41.75
C ASN A 156 -8.74 7.33 42.72
N ARG A 157 -8.21 6.13 42.44
CA ARG A 157 -8.37 4.98 43.33
C ARG A 157 -7.73 5.19 44.71
N ASN A 158 -6.62 5.92 44.79
CA ASN A 158 -5.96 6.21 46.06
C ASN A 158 -6.68 7.28 46.90
N ARG A 159 -7.68 7.98 46.33
CA ARG A 159 -8.46 9.01 47.03
C ARG A 159 -9.81 8.50 47.54
N ALA A 160 -10.24 7.30 47.11
CA ALA A 160 -11.49 6.67 47.51
C ALA A 160 -11.23 5.67 48.64
#